data_AF-A0A0R3SVQ5-F1
#
_entry.id   AF-A0A0R3SVQ5-F1
#
_cell.length_a   1.000
_cell.length_b   1.000
_cell.length_c   1.000
_cell.angle_alpha   90.00
_cell.angle_beta   90.00
_cell.angle_gamma   90.00
#
_symmetry.space_group_name_H-M   'P 1'
#
loop_
_entity.id
_entity.type
_entity.pdbx_description
1 polymer ?
#
loop_
_entity_poly.entity_id
_entity_poly.type
_entity_poly.pdbx_seq_one_letter_code
_entity_poly.pdbx_strand_id
1 'polypeptide(L)'
;MSLVRQNFHEECEAGINRQINMELYASYLYLAMSHHFDREDVALPGFRKFFAKQSEEEREHAIKLMKYQCKRGGRIVYKDIAKPQKSEWASGLEAMETALKIEREVNDSLLALHEVATKHNDGQFCDFLECTEYLEEQVDSIKQFADFVTNLRRVGPDCQKKLNKQVNAELRASYLYLAMAQYFGNEKVALPGFNKFFEKASKEEREHAIMLMQYINKRGGKIDYMDISRPEKTEWESGREAIENTLGTEKEVLKSFLDLHETALRDNDYHLCNHLQTEFITEQIESIERLESYLTKLNRCGEGLGEFLFDKELQNGGGSVH
;
A
#
# COMPACT_ATOMS: atom_id res chain seq x y z
N MET A 1 -20.57 -42.20 35.92
CA MET A 1 -19.54 -41.13 35.83
C MET A 1 -18.42 -41.61 34.93
N SER A 2 -17.79 -40.73 34.16
CA SER A 2 -16.60 -41.09 33.37
C SER A 2 -15.46 -41.47 34.30
N LEU A 3 -14.78 -42.60 34.03
CA LEU A 3 -13.66 -43.09 34.84
C LEU A 3 -12.42 -42.20 34.76
N VAL A 4 -12.35 -41.33 33.74
CA VAL A 4 -11.19 -40.47 33.44
C VAL A 4 -11.39 -39.04 33.96
N ARG A 5 -12.59 -38.70 34.46
CA ARG A 5 -12.89 -37.34 34.89
C ARG A 5 -12.23 -37.04 36.24
N GLN A 6 -11.18 -36.21 36.20
CA GLN A 6 -10.45 -35.75 37.37
C GLN A 6 -10.31 -34.22 37.33
N ASN A 7 -10.75 -33.55 38.40
CA ASN A 7 -10.69 -32.10 38.57
C ASN A 7 -11.23 -31.29 37.37
N PHE A 8 -12.28 -31.79 36.71
CA PHE A 8 -12.84 -31.18 35.50
C PHE A 8 -14.28 -30.74 35.77
N HIS A 9 -14.46 -29.43 36.00
CA HIS A 9 -15.74 -28.84 36.39
C HIS A 9 -16.70 -28.74 35.20
N GLU A 10 -18.01 -28.79 35.46
CA GLU A 10 -19.04 -28.69 34.41
C GLU A 10 -19.00 -27.34 33.66
N GLU A 11 -18.61 -26.26 34.34
CA GLU A 11 -18.39 -24.95 33.70
C GLU A 11 -17.24 -24.98 32.68
N CYS A 12 -16.13 -25.68 32.95
CA CYS A 12 -15.03 -25.84 31.99
C CYS A 12 -15.48 -26.64 30.76
N GLU A 13 -16.25 -27.70 30.99
CA GLU A 13 -16.87 -28.51 29.93
C GLU A 13 -17.86 -27.71 29.08
N ALA A 14 -18.69 -26.88 29.70
CA ALA A 14 -19.61 -26.00 28.98
C ALA A 14 -18.86 -24.91 28.20
N GLY A 15 -17.76 -24.40 28.76
CA GLY A 15 -16.86 -23.43 28.12
C GLY A 15 -16.19 -24.00 26.88
N ILE A 16 -15.62 -25.21 26.94
CA ILE A 16 -15.02 -25.89 25.78
C ILE A 16 -16.07 -26.13 24.69
N ASN A 17 -17.28 -26.57 25.07
CA ASN A 17 -18.37 -26.75 24.11
C ASN A 17 -18.80 -25.43 23.44
N ARG A 18 -18.70 -24.29 24.15
CA ARG A 18 -18.93 -22.96 23.56
C ARG A 18 -17.79 -22.58 22.61
N GLN A 19 -16.54 -22.77 23.01
CA GLN A 19 -15.37 -22.46 22.19
C GLN A 19 -15.38 -23.28 20.89
N ILE A 20 -15.66 -24.59 20.97
CA ILE A 20 -15.80 -25.47 19.80
C ILE A 20 -16.81 -24.89 18.79
N ASN A 21 -17.95 -24.38 19.25
CA ASN A 21 -18.94 -23.79 18.35
C ASN A 21 -18.45 -22.47 17.75
N MET A 22 -17.68 -21.66 18.51
CA MET A 22 -17.06 -20.42 18.02
C MET A 22 -16.02 -20.71 16.92
N GLU A 23 -15.12 -21.67 17.12
CA GLU A 23 -14.12 -22.05 16.10
C GLU A 23 -14.78 -22.60 14.83
N LEU A 24 -15.84 -23.40 14.98
CA LEU A 24 -16.61 -23.91 13.84
C LEU A 24 -17.35 -22.79 13.10
N TYR A 25 -17.84 -21.77 13.81
CA TYR A 25 -18.44 -20.59 13.21
C TYR A 25 -17.39 -19.73 12.47
N ALA A 26 -16.21 -19.51 13.06
CA ALA A 26 -15.09 -18.81 12.42
C ALA A 26 -14.65 -19.54 11.14
N SER A 27 -14.48 -20.87 11.21
CA SER A 27 -14.20 -21.71 10.03
C SER A 27 -15.26 -21.56 8.94
N TYR A 28 -16.55 -21.54 9.29
CA TYR A 28 -17.63 -21.37 8.33
C TYR A 28 -17.64 -19.97 7.69
N LEU A 29 -17.35 -18.93 8.47
CA LEU A 29 -17.22 -17.57 7.98
C LEU A 29 -16.04 -17.42 7.01
N TYR A 30 -14.87 -17.98 7.34
CA TYR A 30 -13.71 -17.96 6.45
C TYR A 30 -13.95 -18.74 5.16
N LEU A 31 -14.69 -19.84 5.22
CA LEU A 31 -15.11 -20.58 4.03
C LEU A 31 -16.03 -19.72 3.14
N ALA A 32 -16.97 -18.99 3.75
CA ALA A 32 -17.84 -18.07 3.02
C ALA A 32 -17.05 -16.92 2.37
N MET A 33 -16.06 -16.35 3.07
CA MET A 33 -15.14 -15.37 2.50
C MET A 33 -14.36 -15.95 1.32
N SER A 34 -13.80 -17.16 1.48
CA SER A 34 -13.02 -17.83 0.42
C SER A 34 -13.83 -17.97 -0.87
N HIS A 35 -15.07 -18.46 -0.78
CA HIS A 35 -15.94 -18.61 -1.94
C HIS A 35 -16.45 -17.29 -2.51
N HIS A 36 -16.64 -16.26 -1.68
CA HIS A 36 -16.96 -14.92 -2.18
C HIS A 36 -15.85 -14.38 -3.09
N PHE A 37 -14.59 -14.54 -2.68
CA PHE A 37 -13.44 -14.10 -3.47
C PHE A 37 -13.12 -15.00 -4.69
N ASP A 38 -13.69 -16.20 -4.75
CA ASP A 38 -13.59 -17.14 -5.88
C ASP A 38 -14.60 -16.84 -7.00
N ARG A 39 -15.61 -16.00 -6.75
CA ARG A 39 -16.60 -15.64 -7.75
C ARG A 39 -15.94 -14.90 -8.92
N GLU A 40 -16.49 -15.09 -10.12
CA GLU A 40 -15.97 -14.46 -11.35
C GLU A 40 -15.96 -12.93 -11.31
N ASP A 41 -16.90 -12.32 -10.59
CA ASP A 41 -17.07 -10.87 -10.48
C ASP A 41 -16.14 -10.22 -9.45
N VAL A 42 -15.47 -11.02 -8.61
CA VAL A 42 -14.46 -10.55 -7.64
C VAL A 42 -13.06 -11.01 -8.04
N ALA A 43 -12.92 -12.30 -8.37
CA ALA A 43 -11.72 -12.93 -8.94
C ALA A 43 -10.40 -12.60 -8.21
N LEU A 44 -10.36 -12.72 -6.88
CA LEU A 44 -9.17 -12.48 -6.07
C LEU A 44 -8.59 -13.81 -5.53
N PRO A 45 -7.82 -14.57 -6.34
CA PRO A 45 -7.37 -15.92 -6.00
C PRO A 45 -6.44 -15.96 -4.78
N GLY A 46 -5.71 -14.88 -4.50
CA GLY A 46 -4.88 -14.75 -3.31
C GLY A 46 -5.69 -14.75 -2.01
N PHE A 47 -6.74 -13.92 -1.94
CA PHE A 47 -7.65 -13.88 -0.80
C PHE A 47 -8.42 -15.20 -0.65
N ARG A 48 -8.88 -15.77 -1.76
CA ARG A 48 -9.52 -17.09 -1.77
C ARG A 48 -8.64 -18.16 -1.13
N LYS A 49 -7.37 -18.25 -1.52
CA LYS A 49 -6.42 -19.23 -0.96
C LYS A 49 -6.11 -18.95 0.51
N PHE A 50 -5.93 -17.69 0.90
CA PHE A 50 -5.68 -17.29 2.27
C PHE A 50 -6.84 -17.67 3.20
N PHE A 51 -8.06 -17.25 2.88
CA PHE A 51 -9.23 -17.58 3.70
C PHE A 51 -9.59 -19.07 3.69
N ALA A 52 -9.29 -19.79 2.61
CA ALA A 52 -9.42 -21.25 2.62
C ALA A 52 -8.50 -21.88 3.66
N LYS A 53 -7.23 -21.42 3.74
CA LYS A 53 -6.26 -21.89 4.73
C LYS A 53 -6.69 -21.56 6.16
N GLN A 54 -7.14 -20.32 6.41
CA GLN A 54 -7.67 -19.94 7.73
C GLN A 54 -8.89 -20.79 8.13
N SER A 55 -9.80 -21.08 7.19
CA SER A 55 -10.95 -21.95 7.45
C SER A 55 -10.53 -23.37 7.89
N GLU A 56 -9.46 -23.91 7.31
CA GLU A 56 -8.91 -25.21 7.68
C GLU A 56 -8.26 -25.17 9.07
N GLU A 57 -7.48 -24.14 9.37
CA GLU A 57 -6.82 -23.93 10.67
C GLU A 57 -7.86 -23.87 11.81
N GLU A 58 -8.92 -23.06 11.68
CA GLU A 58 -9.97 -23.00 12.73
C GLU A 58 -10.72 -24.31 12.92
N ARG A 59 -10.87 -25.09 11.85
CA ARG A 59 -11.48 -26.42 11.94
C ARG A 59 -10.55 -27.38 12.70
N GLU A 60 -9.24 -27.26 12.52
CA GLU A 60 -8.26 -28.03 13.29
C GLU A 60 -8.27 -27.64 14.77
N HIS A 61 -8.41 -26.34 15.10
CA HIS A 61 -8.60 -25.85 16.46
C HIS A 61 -9.85 -26.46 17.12
N ALA A 62 -10.99 -26.44 16.43
CA ALA A 62 -12.20 -27.09 16.92
C ALA A 62 -11.99 -28.59 17.22
N ILE A 63 -11.31 -29.31 16.33
CA ILE A 63 -11.02 -30.75 16.50
C ILE A 63 -10.05 -31.00 17.66
N LYS A 64 -9.01 -30.16 17.83
CA LYS A 64 -8.08 -30.23 18.96
C LYS A 64 -8.85 -30.06 20.29
N LEU A 65 -9.76 -29.08 20.37
CA LEU A 65 -10.63 -28.88 21.55
C LEU A 65 -11.57 -30.07 21.80
N MET A 66 -12.18 -30.63 20.76
CA MET A 66 -13.01 -31.85 20.88
C MET A 66 -12.22 -33.04 21.42
N LYS A 67 -11.00 -33.26 20.91
CA LYS A 67 -10.10 -34.32 21.40
C LYS A 67 -9.74 -34.10 22.87
N TYR A 68 -9.45 -32.85 23.27
CA TYR A 68 -9.16 -32.51 24.65
C TYR A 68 -10.35 -32.76 25.58
N GLN A 69 -11.57 -32.35 25.17
CA GLN A 69 -12.81 -32.60 25.90
C GLN A 69 -13.01 -34.10 26.18
N CYS A 70 -12.84 -34.94 25.15
CA CYS A 70 -12.93 -36.40 25.29
C CYS A 70 -11.83 -36.95 26.21
N LYS A 71 -10.60 -36.44 26.12
CA LYS A 71 -9.46 -36.86 26.95
C LYS A 71 -9.70 -36.58 28.44
N ARG A 72 -10.32 -35.45 28.78
CA ARG A 72 -10.69 -35.08 30.16
C ARG A 72 -11.96 -35.78 30.68
N GLY A 73 -12.59 -36.63 29.86
CA GLY A 73 -13.82 -37.34 30.22
C GLY A 73 -15.08 -36.48 30.18
N GLY A 74 -15.04 -35.34 29.49
CA GLY A 74 -16.18 -34.51 29.16
C GLY A 74 -16.98 -35.05 27.97
N ARG A 75 -18.20 -34.55 27.80
CA ARG A 75 -19.08 -34.83 26.67
C ARG A 75 -19.10 -33.64 25.72
N ILE A 76 -19.12 -33.94 24.43
CA ILE A 76 -19.30 -32.95 23.38
C ILE A 76 -20.80 -32.74 23.18
N VAL A 77 -21.24 -31.48 23.25
CA VAL A 77 -22.61 -31.08 22.95
C VAL A 77 -22.59 -30.27 21.67
N TYR A 78 -23.02 -30.90 20.57
CA TYR A 78 -23.15 -30.22 19.29
C TYR A 78 -24.29 -29.21 19.35
N LYS A 79 -24.02 -28.01 18.83
CA LYS A 79 -24.96 -26.91 18.69
C LYS A 79 -25.03 -26.48 17.24
N ASP A 80 -26.13 -25.86 16.87
CA ASP A 80 -26.29 -25.27 15.55
C ASP A 80 -25.19 -24.23 15.31
N ILE A 81 -24.59 -24.26 14.12
CA ILE A 81 -23.66 -23.23 13.67
C ILE A 81 -24.51 -22.19 12.96
N ALA A 82 -24.54 -20.97 13.49
CA ALA A 82 -25.29 -19.89 12.88
C ALA A 82 -24.72 -19.58 11.49
N LYS A 83 -25.61 -19.24 10.53
CA LYS A 83 -25.15 -18.71 9.25
C LYS A 83 -24.39 -17.39 9.47
N PRO A 84 -23.31 -17.13 8.71
CA PRO A 84 -22.67 -15.82 8.68
C PRO A 84 -23.71 -14.72 8.47
N GLN A 85 -23.68 -13.68 9.30
CA GLN A 85 -24.59 -12.54 9.14
C GLN A 85 -24.29 -11.74 7.86
N LYS A 86 -23.06 -11.86 7.35
CA LYS A 86 -22.57 -11.18 6.15
C LYS A 86 -22.08 -12.22 5.15
N SER A 87 -22.61 -12.13 3.94
CA SER A 87 -22.30 -13.04 2.83
C SER A 87 -21.57 -12.37 1.67
N GLU A 88 -21.48 -11.04 1.69
CA GLU A 88 -20.86 -10.23 0.64
C GLU A 88 -19.93 -9.19 1.27
N TRP A 89 -18.74 -9.04 0.68
CA TRP A 89 -17.75 -8.05 1.05
C TRP A 89 -17.43 -7.19 -0.17
N ALA A 90 -17.61 -5.87 -0.04
CA ALA A 90 -17.38 -4.92 -1.12
C ALA A 90 -15.89 -4.76 -1.47
N SER A 91 -15.00 -5.08 -0.52
CA SER A 91 -13.55 -5.00 -0.73
C SER A 91 -12.78 -5.98 0.15
N GLY A 92 -11.52 -6.25 -0.23
CA GLY A 92 -10.59 -7.02 0.62
C GLY A 92 -10.34 -6.37 1.98
N LEU A 93 -10.42 -5.04 2.08
CA LEU A 93 -10.32 -4.31 3.35
C LEU A 93 -11.47 -4.68 4.29
N GLU A 94 -12.71 -4.64 3.79
CA GLU A 94 -13.88 -4.97 4.58
C GLU A 94 -13.89 -6.44 5.03
N ALA A 95 -13.37 -7.35 4.21
CA ALA A 95 -13.17 -8.74 4.58
C ALA A 95 -12.11 -8.90 5.68
N MET A 96 -10.97 -8.23 5.56
CA MET A 96 -9.92 -8.26 6.59
C MET A 96 -10.35 -7.60 7.91
N GLU A 97 -11.16 -6.54 7.86
CA GLU A 97 -11.76 -5.94 9.06
C GLU A 97 -12.77 -6.88 9.73
N THR A 98 -13.54 -7.62 8.94
CA THR A 98 -14.47 -8.65 9.45
C THR A 98 -13.71 -9.81 10.09
N ALA A 99 -12.62 -10.27 9.44
CA ALA A 99 -11.74 -11.30 9.97
C ALA A 99 -11.09 -10.87 11.29
N LEU A 100 -10.49 -9.67 11.34
CA LEU A 100 -9.90 -9.11 12.56
C LEU A 100 -10.90 -9.02 13.72
N LYS A 101 -12.17 -8.70 13.43
CA LYS A 101 -13.22 -8.66 14.45
C LYS A 101 -13.46 -10.05 15.04
N ILE A 102 -13.50 -11.08 14.21
CA ILE A 102 -13.75 -12.46 14.63
C ILE A 102 -12.57 -13.00 15.44
N GLU A 103 -11.34 -12.75 15.01
CA GLU A 103 -10.14 -13.10 15.79
C GLU A 103 -10.16 -12.50 17.20
N ARG A 104 -10.62 -11.24 17.34
CA ARG A 104 -10.80 -10.62 18.67
C ARG A 104 -11.90 -11.28 19.48
N GLU A 105 -13.04 -11.59 18.86
CA GLU A 105 -14.15 -12.28 19.54
C GLU A 105 -13.76 -13.72 19.97
N VAL A 106 -12.97 -14.44 19.17
CA VAL A 106 -12.40 -15.76 19.51
C VAL A 106 -11.43 -15.63 20.68
N ASN A 107 -10.53 -14.65 20.64
CA ASN A 107 -9.59 -14.36 21.73
C ASN A 107 -10.29 -14.04 23.06
N ASP A 108 -11.30 -13.18 23.03
CA ASP A 108 -12.07 -12.81 24.23
C ASP A 108 -12.78 -14.05 24.83
N SER A 109 -13.28 -14.94 23.96
CA SER A 109 -13.87 -16.22 24.39
C SER A 109 -12.84 -17.17 25.01
N LEU A 110 -11.61 -17.24 24.46
CA LEU A 110 -10.51 -18.02 25.03
C LEU A 110 -10.07 -17.47 26.40
N LEU A 111 -9.99 -16.16 26.56
CA LEU A 111 -9.67 -15.52 27.84
C LEU A 111 -10.75 -15.79 28.89
N ALA A 112 -12.03 -15.71 28.52
CA ALA A 112 -13.12 -16.07 29.41
C ALA A 112 -13.07 -17.56 29.79
N LEU A 113 -12.68 -18.44 28.86
CA LEU A 113 -12.49 -19.87 29.13
C LEU A 113 -11.34 -20.13 30.10
N HIS A 114 -10.25 -19.39 29.95
CA HIS A 114 -9.10 -19.42 30.85
C HIS A 114 -9.44 -18.93 32.27
N GLU A 115 -10.25 -17.88 32.39
CA GLU A 115 -10.74 -17.39 33.69
C GLU A 115 -11.57 -18.47 34.42
N VAL A 116 -12.43 -19.19 33.68
CA VAL A 116 -13.21 -20.31 34.24
C VAL A 116 -12.30 -21.45 34.69
N ALA A 117 -11.26 -21.79 33.92
CA ALA A 117 -10.28 -22.80 34.29
C ALA A 117 -9.54 -22.42 35.60
N THR A 118 -9.14 -21.15 35.70
CA THR A 118 -8.45 -20.57 36.87
C THR A 118 -9.35 -20.58 38.10
N LYS A 119 -10.62 -20.17 37.96
CA LYS A 119 -11.62 -20.16 39.04
C LYS A 119 -11.82 -21.54 39.67
N HIS A 120 -11.78 -22.60 38.86
CA HIS A 120 -11.91 -23.98 39.33
C HIS A 120 -10.58 -24.65 39.66
N ASN A 121 -9.47 -23.89 39.64
CA ASN A 121 -8.13 -24.37 39.95
C ASN A 121 -7.70 -25.57 39.09
N ASP A 122 -8.07 -25.58 37.81
CA ASP A 122 -7.73 -26.62 36.84
C ASP A 122 -6.44 -26.25 36.09
N GLY A 123 -5.30 -26.44 36.76
CA GLY A 123 -3.99 -26.09 36.21
C GLY A 123 -3.65 -26.83 34.90
N GLN A 124 -4.17 -28.05 34.70
CA GLN A 124 -3.96 -28.80 33.45
C GLN A 124 -4.76 -28.20 32.28
N PHE A 125 -5.85 -27.49 32.57
CA PHE A 125 -6.63 -26.82 31.56
C PHE A 125 -6.10 -25.42 31.26
N CYS A 126 -5.64 -24.67 32.27
CA CYS A 126 -4.88 -23.44 32.07
C CYS A 126 -3.64 -23.70 31.20
N ASP A 127 -2.83 -24.71 31.55
CA ASP A 127 -1.65 -25.10 30.77
C ASP A 127 -2.01 -25.50 29.33
N PHE A 128 -3.15 -26.17 29.11
CA PHE A 128 -3.59 -26.46 27.75
C PHE A 128 -3.95 -25.20 26.95
N LEU A 129 -4.55 -24.19 27.57
CA LEU A 129 -4.89 -22.93 26.88
C LEU A 129 -3.65 -22.04 26.65
N GLU A 130 -2.69 -22.10 27.57
CA GLU A 130 -1.45 -21.30 27.53
C GLU A 130 -0.34 -21.95 26.69
N CYS A 131 -0.01 -23.22 26.93
CA CYS A 131 1.12 -23.94 26.31
C CYS A 131 0.79 -24.63 24.98
N THR A 132 -0.48 -24.79 24.60
CA THR A 132 -0.85 -25.46 23.34
C THR A 132 -1.08 -24.48 22.19
N GLU A 133 -0.33 -23.38 22.19
CA GLU A 133 -0.25 -22.39 21.10
C GLU A 133 -1.50 -21.50 20.96
N TYR A 134 -2.66 -21.78 21.56
CA TYR A 134 -3.89 -20.97 21.40
C TYR A 134 -3.75 -19.48 21.73
N LEU A 135 -3.33 -19.12 22.96
CA LEU A 135 -3.26 -17.69 23.35
C LEU A 135 -2.14 -16.94 22.63
N GLU A 136 -1.02 -17.61 22.33
CA GLU A 136 0.12 -17.01 21.62
C GLU A 136 -0.20 -16.85 20.12
N GLU A 137 -0.70 -17.90 19.46
CA GLU A 137 -1.16 -17.87 18.06
C GLU A 137 -2.25 -16.83 17.86
N GLN A 138 -3.16 -16.67 18.83
CA GLN A 138 -4.23 -15.69 18.71
C GLN A 138 -3.69 -14.25 18.72
N VAL A 139 -2.67 -13.95 19.53
CA VAL A 139 -2.02 -12.63 19.53
C VAL A 139 -1.30 -12.38 18.20
N ASP A 140 -0.59 -13.40 17.69
CA ASP A 140 0.11 -13.31 16.40
C ASP A 140 -0.86 -13.19 15.21
N SER A 141 -1.97 -13.93 15.24
CA SER A 141 -3.07 -13.84 14.27
C SER A 141 -3.68 -12.44 14.27
N ILE A 142 -4.07 -11.91 15.44
CA ILE A 142 -4.64 -10.57 15.57
C ILE A 142 -3.67 -9.51 15.02
N LYS A 143 -2.36 -9.65 15.32
CA LYS A 143 -1.34 -8.76 14.78
C LYS A 143 -1.26 -8.87 13.25
N GLN A 144 -1.21 -10.08 12.70
CA GLN A 144 -1.16 -10.33 11.26
C GLN A 144 -2.37 -9.70 10.55
N PHE A 145 -3.57 -9.91 11.06
CA PHE A 145 -4.79 -9.30 10.52
C PHE A 145 -4.80 -7.78 10.68
N ALA A 146 -4.31 -7.24 11.80
CA ALA A 146 -4.18 -5.80 11.99
C ALA A 146 -3.17 -5.16 11.04
N ASP A 147 -2.06 -5.84 10.75
CA ASP A 147 -1.06 -5.41 9.76
C ASP A 147 -1.66 -5.43 8.35
N PHE A 148 -2.44 -6.45 7.99
CA PHE A 148 -3.16 -6.49 6.72
C PHE A 148 -4.19 -5.37 6.60
N VAL A 149 -5.01 -5.12 7.63
CA VAL A 149 -5.96 -4.00 7.65
C VAL A 149 -5.23 -2.67 7.51
N THR A 150 -4.11 -2.50 8.22
CA THR A 150 -3.31 -1.27 8.16
C THR A 150 -2.69 -1.07 6.78
N ASN A 151 -2.13 -2.12 6.16
CA ASN A 151 -1.58 -2.05 4.81
C ASN A 151 -2.65 -1.73 3.76
N LEU A 152 -3.82 -2.36 3.86
CA LEU A 152 -4.95 -2.11 2.97
C LEU A 152 -5.54 -0.71 3.17
N ARG A 153 -5.53 -0.17 4.39
CA ARG A 153 -5.98 1.19 4.71
C ARG A 153 -4.96 2.26 4.29
N ARG A 154 -3.66 1.96 4.37
CA ARG A 154 -2.55 2.82 3.93
C ARG A 154 -2.54 3.05 2.42
N VAL A 155 -3.01 2.08 1.63
CA VAL A 155 -3.36 2.32 0.22
C VAL A 155 -4.73 3.00 0.18
N GLY A 156 -4.84 4.16 0.82
CA GLY A 156 -6.08 4.93 0.84
C GLY A 156 -6.46 5.40 -0.58
N PRO A 157 -7.77 5.58 -0.88
CA PRO A 157 -8.20 6.09 -2.17
C PRO A 157 -7.60 7.47 -2.47
N ASP A 158 -7.31 8.27 -1.44
CA ASP A 158 -6.71 9.59 -1.58
C ASP A 158 -5.24 9.53 -2.01
N CYS A 159 -4.41 8.72 -1.35
CA CYS A 159 -3.01 8.53 -1.72
C CYS A 159 -2.87 7.92 -3.12
N GLN A 160 -3.69 6.92 -3.44
CA GLN A 160 -3.70 6.31 -4.77
C GLN A 160 -4.15 7.30 -5.85
N LYS A 161 -5.18 8.10 -5.59
CA LYS A 161 -5.67 9.12 -6.53
C LYS A 161 -4.63 10.21 -6.75
N LYS A 162 -3.94 10.66 -5.69
CA LYS A 162 -2.85 11.64 -5.81
C LYS A 162 -1.63 11.06 -6.54
N LEU A 163 -1.27 9.80 -6.30
CA LEU A 163 -0.21 9.12 -7.06
C LEU A 163 -0.54 9.06 -8.56
N ASN A 164 -1.77 8.68 -8.92
CA ASN A 164 -2.20 8.67 -10.33
C ASN A 164 -2.18 10.08 -10.95
N LYS A 165 -2.56 11.12 -10.18
CA LYS A 165 -2.41 12.51 -10.63
C LYS A 165 -0.95 12.91 -10.84
N GLN A 166 -0.04 12.48 -9.95
CA GLN A 166 1.38 12.76 -10.08
C GLN A 166 1.95 12.11 -11.35
N VAL A 167 1.59 10.85 -11.62
CA VAL A 167 1.96 10.17 -12.88
C VAL A 167 1.55 10.98 -14.12
N ASN A 168 0.33 11.53 -14.12
CA ASN A 168 -0.11 12.39 -15.22
C ASN A 168 0.67 13.72 -15.29
N ALA A 169 1.00 14.32 -14.14
CA ALA A 169 1.83 15.52 -14.08
C ALA A 169 3.22 15.30 -14.69
N GLU A 170 3.91 14.19 -14.36
CA GLU A 170 5.21 13.84 -14.93
C GLU A 170 5.13 13.61 -16.45
N LEU A 171 4.09 12.92 -16.91
CA LEU A 171 3.86 12.71 -18.35
C LEU A 171 3.55 14.02 -19.09
N ARG A 172 2.85 14.96 -18.45
CA ARG A 172 2.58 16.29 -19.01
C ARG A 172 3.87 17.12 -19.08
N ALA A 173 4.72 17.07 -18.07
CA ALA A 173 6.04 17.71 -18.07
C ALA A 173 6.95 17.13 -19.17
N SER A 174 7.01 15.79 -19.29
CA SER A 174 7.73 15.11 -20.37
C SER A 174 7.26 15.57 -21.76
N TYR A 175 5.95 15.73 -21.96
CA TYR A 175 5.39 16.17 -23.23
C TYR A 175 5.69 17.65 -23.53
N LEU A 176 5.69 18.51 -22.50
CA LEU A 176 6.09 19.91 -22.63
C LEU A 176 7.57 20.04 -23.02
N TYR A 177 8.47 19.30 -22.36
CA TYR A 177 9.90 19.31 -22.68
C TYR A 177 10.19 18.73 -24.06
N LEU A 178 9.42 17.73 -24.49
CA LEU A 178 9.52 17.25 -25.87
C LEU A 178 9.15 18.37 -26.86
N ALA A 179 8.09 19.13 -26.60
CA ALA A 179 7.68 20.25 -27.45
C ALA A 179 8.75 21.36 -27.49
N MET A 180 9.37 21.69 -26.35
CA MET A 180 10.50 22.62 -26.29
C MET A 180 11.68 22.12 -27.11
N ALA A 181 12.04 20.83 -26.98
CA ALA A 181 13.12 20.24 -27.75
C ALA A 181 12.87 20.38 -29.27
N GLN A 182 11.65 20.06 -29.74
CA GLN A 182 11.31 20.21 -31.16
C GLN A 182 11.32 21.67 -31.62
N TYR A 183 10.96 22.61 -30.77
CA TYR A 183 11.02 24.04 -31.08
C TYR A 183 12.47 24.53 -31.27
N PHE A 184 13.36 24.22 -30.34
CA PHE A 184 14.78 24.62 -30.42
C PHE A 184 15.57 23.86 -31.51
N GLY A 185 15.08 22.68 -31.91
CA GLY A 185 15.62 21.92 -33.04
C GLY A 185 15.20 22.44 -34.42
N ASN A 186 14.28 23.40 -34.49
CA ASN A 186 13.85 24.01 -35.76
C ASN A 186 14.99 24.83 -36.38
N GLU A 187 15.19 24.71 -37.69
CA GLU A 187 16.22 25.42 -38.46
C GLU A 187 16.18 26.95 -38.27
N LYS A 188 15.01 27.51 -37.95
CA LYS A 188 14.86 28.96 -37.71
C LYS A 188 15.42 29.43 -36.35
N VAL A 189 15.49 28.54 -35.37
CA VAL A 189 15.99 28.84 -34.01
C VAL A 189 17.43 28.35 -33.87
N ALA A 190 17.71 27.14 -34.35
CA ALA A 190 19.05 26.56 -34.47
C ALA A 190 19.89 26.61 -33.17
N LEU A 191 19.29 26.24 -32.04
CA LEU A 191 19.95 26.12 -30.73
C LEU A 191 20.06 24.64 -30.33
N PRO A 192 21.08 23.91 -30.86
CA PRO A 192 21.21 22.47 -30.67
C PRO A 192 21.54 22.04 -29.24
N GLY A 193 22.17 22.89 -28.43
CA GLY A 193 22.41 22.64 -27.00
C GLY A 193 21.11 22.59 -26.20
N PHE A 194 20.23 23.57 -26.39
CA PHE A 194 18.90 23.59 -25.79
C PHE A 194 18.03 22.43 -26.26
N ASN A 195 18.06 22.10 -27.56
CA ASN A 195 17.37 20.93 -28.10
C ASN A 195 17.77 19.64 -27.35
N LYS A 196 19.08 19.38 -27.21
CA LYS A 196 19.60 18.19 -26.53
C LYS A 196 19.28 18.18 -25.03
N PHE A 197 19.32 19.34 -24.39
CA PHE A 197 18.96 19.50 -22.97
C PHE A 197 17.50 19.11 -22.72
N PHE A 198 16.56 19.70 -23.47
CA PHE A 198 15.13 19.41 -23.32
C PHE A 198 14.76 18.00 -23.77
N GLU A 199 15.47 17.42 -24.74
CA GLU A 199 15.28 16.01 -25.11
C GLU A 199 15.68 15.07 -23.95
N LYS A 200 16.76 15.39 -23.24
CA LYS A 200 17.19 14.63 -22.05
C LYS A 200 16.19 14.77 -20.91
N ALA A 201 15.78 16.01 -20.59
CA ALA A 201 14.78 16.29 -19.56
C ALA A 201 13.44 15.58 -19.86
N SER A 202 12.98 15.59 -21.12
CA SER A 202 11.76 14.87 -21.51
C SER A 202 11.84 13.36 -21.25
N LYS A 203 13.02 12.74 -21.44
CA LYS A 203 13.23 11.32 -21.15
C LYS A 203 13.27 11.04 -19.65
N GLU A 204 13.94 11.90 -18.89
CA GLU A 204 14.01 11.81 -17.42
C GLU A 204 12.60 11.88 -16.79
N GLU A 205 11.77 12.86 -17.16
CA GLU A 205 10.40 12.93 -16.64
C GLU A 205 9.53 11.73 -17.02
N ARG A 206 9.78 11.15 -18.20
CA ARG A 206 9.10 9.93 -18.59
C ARG A 206 9.51 8.74 -17.72
N GLU A 207 10.78 8.67 -17.33
CA GLU A 207 11.29 7.66 -16.40
C GLU A 207 10.70 7.86 -14.99
N HIS A 208 10.58 9.10 -14.50
CA HIS A 208 9.87 9.43 -13.26
C HIS A 208 8.43 8.89 -13.26
N ALA A 209 7.68 9.14 -14.35
CA ALA A 209 6.33 8.60 -14.50
C ALA A 209 6.30 7.07 -14.43
N ILE A 210 7.25 6.40 -15.10
CA ILE A 210 7.35 4.94 -15.08
C ILE A 210 7.70 4.42 -13.67
N MET A 211 8.61 5.08 -12.95
CA MET A 211 8.95 4.71 -11.58
C MET A 211 7.74 4.80 -10.65
N LEU A 212 6.95 5.87 -10.74
CA LEU A 212 5.70 6.03 -10.00
C LEU A 212 4.67 4.95 -10.37
N MET A 213 4.51 4.62 -11.66
CA MET A 213 3.62 3.53 -12.10
C MET A 213 4.06 2.18 -11.53
N GLN A 214 5.37 1.88 -11.56
CA GLN A 214 5.92 0.66 -10.97
C GLN A 214 5.72 0.62 -9.47
N TYR A 215 5.86 1.76 -8.79
CA TYR A 215 5.59 1.88 -7.36
C TYR A 215 4.11 1.61 -7.03
N ILE A 216 3.18 2.20 -7.79
CA ILE A 216 1.74 1.93 -7.65
C ILE A 216 1.46 0.43 -7.79
N ASN A 217 2.04 -0.21 -8.81
CA ASN A 217 1.89 -1.65 -9.03
C ASN A 217 2.49 -2.49 -7.88
N LYS A 218 3.68 -2.13 -7.36
CA LYS A 218 4.30 -2.79 -6.20
C LYS A 218 3.43 -2.72 -4.95
N ARG A 219 2.68 -1.62 -4.78
CA ARG A 219 1.74 -1.41 -3.68
C ARG A 219 0.36 -2.01 -3.92
N GLY A 220 0.14 -2.70 -5.05
CA GLY A 220 -1.16 -3.28 -5.42
C GLY A 220 -2.22 -2.25 -5.83
N GLY A 221 -1.81 -1.01 -6.12
CA GLY A 221 -2.70 0.04 -6.58
C GLY A 221 -3.07 -0.12 -8.06
N LYS A 222 -4.22 0.42 -8.45
CA LYS A 222 -4.69 0.49 -9.84
C LYS A 222 -4.22 1.80 -10.48
N ILE A 223 -3.57 1.68 -11.64
CA ILE A 223 -3.20 2.82 -12.49
C ILE A 223 -4.44 3.34 -13.22
N ASP A 224 -4.66 4.65 -13.15
CA ASP A 224 -5.71 5.36 -13.88
C ASP A 224 -5.08 6.22 -14.98
N TYR A 225 -5.29 5.84 -16.24
CA TYR A 225 -4.71 6.55 -17.39
C TYR A 225 -5.56 7.77 -17.72
N MET A 226 -5.06 8.94 -17.34
CA MET A 226 -5.69 10.23 -17.61
C MET A 226 -5.20 10.84 -18.93
N ASP A 227 -6.02 11.70 -19.53
CA ASP A 227 -5.66 12.44 -20.74
C ASP A 227 -4.43 13.32 -20.52
N ILE A 228 -3.50 13.32 -21.48
CA ILE A 228 -2.37 14.25 -21.51
C ILE A 228 -2.78 15.43 -22.39
N SER A 229 -3.07 16.55 -21.76
CA SER A 229 -3.42 17.81 -22.43
C SER A 229 -2.25 18.36 -23.26
N ARG A 230 -2.58 18.96 -24.40
CA ARG A 230 -1.63 19.70 -25.25
C ARG A 230 -0.92 20.82 -24.45
N PRO A 231 0.39 21.05 -24.66
CA PRO A 231 1.09 22.23 -24.14
C PRO A 231 0.41 23.53 -24.58
N GLU A 232 0.15 24.42 -23.63
CA GLU A 232 -0.50 25.71 -23.89
C GLU A 232 0.39 26.67 -24.68
N LYS A 233 1.72 26.53 -24.52
CA LYS A 233 2.73 27.31 -25.22
C LYS A 233 3.57 26.42 -26.13
N THR A 234 3.68 26.82 -27.40
CA THR A 234 4.42 26.09 -28.44
C THR A 234 5.52 26.92 -29.09
N GLU A 235 5.69 28.17 -28.65
CA GLU A 235 6.67 29.11 -29.16
C GLU A 235 7.33 29.83 -27.98
N TRP A 236 8.65 29.99 -28.02
CA TRP A 236 9.45 30.62 -26.98
C TRP A 236 10.36 31.67 -27.64
N GLU A 237 10.31 32.91 -27.16
CA GLU A 237 11.06 34.04 -27.74
C GLU A 237 12.56 33.91 -27.53
N SER A 238 12.98 33.23 -26.44
CA SER A 238 14.37 32.94 -26.12
C SER A 238 14.52 31.67 -25.28
N GLY A 239 15.72 31.10 -25.26
CA GLY A 239 16.13 30.04 -24.35
C GLY A 239 15.98 30.46 -22.88
N ARG A 240 16.12 31.75 -22.56
CA ARG A 240 15.81 32.27 -21.22
C ARG A 240 14.35 32.06 -20.87
N GLU A 241 13.42 32.41 -21.76
CA GLU A 241 12.00 32.24 -21.52
C GLU A 241 11.62 30.75 -21.38
N ALA A 242 12.25 29.87 -22.15
CA ALA A 242 12.05 28.43 -22.01
C ALA A 242 12.54 27.89 -20.66
N ILE A 243 13.70 28.34 -20.17
CA ILE A 243 14.20 27.96 -18.83
C ILE A 243 13.32 28.56 -17.72
N GLU A 244 12.81 29.78 -17.87
CA GLU A 244 11.85 30.38 -16.93
C GLU A 244 10.54 29.56 -16.86
N ASN A 245 10.02 29.11 -18.01
CA ASN A 245 8.83 28.25 -18.08
C ASN A 245 9.07 26.86 -17.46
N THR A 246 10.23 26.27 -17.75
CA THR A 246 10.68 24.99 -17.17
C THR A 246 10.75 25.09 -15.65
N LEU A 247 11.41 26.13 -15.12
CA LEU A 247 11.52 26.38 -13.69
C LEU A 247 10.15 26.53 -13.01
N GLY A 248 9.20 27.19 -13.67
CA GLY A 248 7.82 27.29 -13.20
C GLY A 248 7.15 25.91 -13.10
N THR A 249 7.31 25.09 -14.14
CA THR A 249 6.77 23.72 -14.18
C THR A 249 7.37 22.84 -13.07
N GLU A 250 8.70 22.86 -12.89
CA GLU A 250 9.36 22.08 -11.82
C GLU A 250 8.90 22.50 -10.41
N LYS A 251 8.70 23.81 -10.19
CA LYS A 251 8.17 24.31 -8.91
C LYS A 251 6.74 23.83 -8.64
N GLU A 252 5.92 23.71 -9.67
CA GLU A 252 4.57 23.15 -9.56
C GLU A 252 4.59 21.64 -9.29
N VAL A 253 5.45 20.89 -9.99
CA VAL A 253 5.64 19.45 -9.78
C VAL A 253 6.15 19.16 -8.37
N LEU A 254 7.15 19.90 -7.89
CA LEU A 254 7.64 19.80 -6.51
C LEU A 254 6.54 20.09 -5.49
N LYS A 255 5.71 21.12 -5.71
CA LYS A 255 4.57 21.41 -4.84
C LYS A 255 3.58 20.24 -4.80
N SER A 256 3.30 19.62 -5.94
CA SER A 256 2.44 18.43 -6.01
C SER A 256 3.04 17.23 -5.24
N PHE A 257 4.37 17.04 -5.31
CA PHE A 257 5.07 16.03 -4.50
C PHE A 257 4.99 16.30 -3.00
N LEU A 258 5.15 17.56 -2.57
CA LEU A 258 5.02 17.95 -1.16
C LEU A 258 3.59 17.74 -0.65
N ASP A 259 2.58 18.09 -1.45
CA ASP A 259 1.16 17.86 -1.13
C ASP A 259 0.84 16.35 -1.04
N LEU A 260 1.47 15.52 -1.89
CA LEU A 260 1.37 14.06 -1.82
C LEU A 260 2.05 13.52 -0.56
N HIS A 261 3.24 14.03 -0.24
CA HIS A 261 4.00 13.67 0.95
C HIS A 261 3.23 14.01 2.25
N GLU A 262 2.61 15.20 2.33
CA GLU A 262 1.76 15.57 3.47
C GLU A 262 0.56 14.62 3.62
N THR A 263 -0.02 14.21 2.49
CA THR A 263 -1.14 13.24 2.50
C THR A 263 -0.67 11.87 2.99
N ALA A 264 0.49 11.41 2.52
CA ALA A 264 1.10 10.18 2.97
C ALA A 264 1.42 10.21 4.47
N LEU A 265 1.91 11.35 5.00
CA LEU A 265 2.13 11.53 6.44
C LEU A 265 0.84 11.46 7.23
N ARG A 266 -0.21 12.15 6.78
CA ARG A 266 -1.53 12.13 7.42
C ARG A 266 -2.13 10.72 7.48
N ASP A 267 -1.90 9.93 6.43
CA ASP A 267 -2.40 8.57 6.31
C ASP A 267 -1.42 7.53 6.93
N ASN A 268 -0.35 7.99 7.59
CA ASN A 268 0.71 7.18 8.21
C ASN A 268 1.35 6.16 7.24
N ASP A 269 1.50 6.53 5.97
CA ASP A 269 2.23 5.77 4.94
C ASP A 269 3.70 6.22 4.90
N TYR A 270 4.46 5.79 5.90
CA TYR A 270 5.88 6.12 6.04
C TYR A 270 6.74 5.60 4.88
N HIS A 271 6.34 4.48 4.26
CA HIS A 271 7.06 3.92 3.12
C HIS A 271 6.90 4.79 1.88
N LEU A 272 5.69 5.32 1.62
CA LEU A 272 5.48 6.32 0.58
C LEU A 272 6.22 7.61 0.89
N CYS A 273 6.20 8.09 2.13
CA CYS A 273 6.96 9.28 2.53
C CYS A 273 8.46 9.13 2.22
N ASN A 274 9.06 8.03 2.64
CA ASN A 274 10.48 7.75 2.40
C ASN A 274 10.77 7.63 0.90
N HIS A 275 9.95 6.92 0.14
CA HIS A 275 10.14 6.76 -1.30
C HIS A 275 10.08 8.11 -2.04
N LEU A 276 9.12 8.97 -1.71
CA LEU A 276 9.01 10.31 -2.31
C LEU A 276 10.20 11.19 -1.96
N GLN A 277 10.69 11.13 -0.72
CA GLN A 277 11.85 11.91 -0.28
C GLN A 277 13.13 11.48 -1.01
N THR A 278 13.40 10.18 -1.05
CA THR A 278 14.64 9.64 -1.60
C THR A 278 14.72 9.77 -3.11
N GLU A 279 13.64 9.42 -3.82
CA GLU A 279 13.69 9.27 -5.27
C GLU A 279 13.21 10.50 -6.05
N PHE A 280 12.47 11.43 -5.44
CA PHE A 280 11.84 12.53 -6.18
C PHE A 280 12.12 13.91 -5.58
N ILE A 281 11.82 14.12 -4.29
CA ILE A 281 11.90 15.47 -3.68
C ILE A 281 13.36 15.97 -3.67
N THR A 282 14.31 15.10 -3.37
CA THR A 282 15.74 15.48 -3.35
C THR A 282 16.22 15.86 -4.76
N GLU A 283 15.94 15.01 -5.74
CA GLU A 283 16.26 15.26 -7.15
C GLU A 283 15.62 16.55 -7.66
N GLN A 284 14.36 16.81 -7.27
CA GLN A 284 13.66 18.02 -7.70
C GLN A 284 14.27 19.31 -7.15
N ILE A 285 14.76 19.29 -5.90
CA ILE A 285 15.48 20.44 -5.33
C ILE A 285 16.78 20.70 -6.09
N GLU A 286 17.53 19.64 -6.42
CA GLU A 286 18.77 19.73 -7.20
C GLU A 286 18.52 20.23 -8.64
N SER A 287 17.43 19.78 -9.28
CA SER A 287 17.01 20.22 -10.61
C SER A 287 16.65 21.71 -10.63
N ILE A 288 15.88 22.17 -9.64
CA ILE A 288 15.50 23.59 -9.49
C ILE A 288 16.73 24.47 -9.28
N GLU A 289 17.66 24.08 -8.39
CA GLU A 289 18.90 24.83 -8.17
C GLU A 289 19.72 24.94 -9.46
N ARG A 290 19.81 23.85 -10.22
CA ARG A 290 20.50 23.82 -11.52
C ARG A 290 19.84 24.77 -12.53
N LEU A 291 18.52 24.78 -12.64
CA LEU A 291 17.78 25.68 -13.54
C LEU A 291 17.94 27.15 -13.13
N GLU A 292 17.93 27.47 -11.83
CA GLU A 292 18.18 28.83 -11.33
C GLU A 292 19.62 29.30 -11.64
N SER A 293 20.59 28.39 -11.59
CA SER A 293 21.97 28.67 -12.00
C SER A 293 22.06 29.00 -13.49
N TYR A 294 21.32 28.28 -14.34
CA TYR A 294 21.25 28.51 -15.78
C TYR A 294 20.60 29.84 -16.11
N LEU A 295 19.51 30.18 -15.42
CA LEU A 295 18.83 31.46 -15.57
C LEU A 295 19.74 32.62 -15.16
N THR A 296 20.52 32.46 -14.08
CA THR A 296 21.51 33.45 -13.64
C THR A 296 22.64 33.62 -14.68
N LYS A 297 23.13 32.52 -15.26
CA LYS A 297 24.13 32.57 -16.33
C LYS A 297 23.58 33.27 -17.58
N LEU A 298 22.38 32.91 -18.03
CA LEU A 298 21.72 33.56 -19.18
C LEU A 298 21.53 35.06 -18.96
N ASN A 299 21.12 35.47 -17.75
CA ASN A 299 21.01 36.88 -17.39
C ASN A 299 22.35 37.64 -17.43
N ARG A 300 23.47 36.97 -17.14
CA ARG A 300 24.81 37.57 -17.22
C ARG A 300 25.37 37.62 -18.64
N CYS A 301 25.06 36.62 -19.46
CA CYS A 301 25.56 36.50 -20.83
C CYS A 301 24.88 37.49 -21.79
N GLY A 302 23.63 37.87 -21.52
CA GLY A 302 22.86 38.76 -22.39
C GLY A 302 22.32 38.06 -23.66
N GLU A 303 21.46 38.76 -24.40
CA GLU A 303 20.78 38.22 -25.58
C GLU A 303 21.72 38.08 -26.80
N GLY A 304 21.38 37.18 -27.72
CA GLY A 304 22.12 36.97 -28.97
C GLY A 304 23.41 36.17 -28.80
N LEU A 305 24.57 36.85 -28.74
CA LEU A 305 25.87 36.16 -28.67
C LEU A 305 26.04 35.39 -27.34
N GLY A 306 25.52 35.94 -26.25
CA GLY A 306 25.56 35.29 -24.93
C GLY A 306 24.77 33.99 -24.89
N GLU A 307 23.57 33.99 -25.49
CA GLU A 307 22.70 32.83 -25.61
C GLU A 307 23.33 31.73 -26.49
N PHE A 308 23.96 32.12 -27.61
CA PHE A 308 24.68 31.17 -28.47
C PHE A 308 25.87 30.52 -27.77
N LEU A 309 26.64 31.29 -27.00
CA LEU A 309 27.76 30.76 -26.22
C LEU A 309 27.29 29.80 -25.11
N PHE A 310 26.15 30.11 -24.48
CA PHE A 310 25.53 29.24 -23.49
C PHE A 310 25.00 27.94 -24.12
N ASP A 311 24.39 28.02 -25.30
CA ASP A 311 23.95 26.85 -26.07
C ASP A 311 25.13 25.91 -26.40
N LYS A 312 26.28 26.46 -26.79
CA LYS A 312 27.53 25.70 -26.96
C LYS A 312 27.98 25.00 -25.66
N GLU A 313 27.86 25.65 -24.51
CA GLU A 313 28.18 25.06 -23.20
C GLU A 313 27.23 23.91 -22.86
N LEU A 314 25.92 24.07 -23.11
CA LEU A 314 24.93 23.00 -22.95
C LEU A 314 25.21 21.81 -23.88
N GLN A 315 25.59 22.07 -25.13
CA GLN A 315 25.87 21.03 -26.13
C GLN A 315 27.03 20.12 -25.73
N ASN A 316 28.07 20.70 -25.13
CA ASN A 316 29.27 20.00 -24.66
C ASN A 316 29.08 19.29 -23.30
N GLY A 317 27.88 19.38 -22.71
CA GLY A 317 27.59 18.86 -21.38
C GLY A 317 28.09 19.85 -20.34
N GLY A 318 27.18 20.67 -19.80
CA GLY A 318 27.50 21.67 -18.80
C GLY A 318 28.43 21.11 -17.71
N GLY A 319 29.67 21.61 -17.71
CA GLY A 319 30.68 21.44 -16.67
C GLY A 319 30.86 20.04 -16.10
N SER A 320 31.63 19.19 -16.78
CA SER A 320 32.56 18.33 -16.04
C SER A 320 33.61 19.24 -15.39
N VAL A 321 33.40 19.62 -14.14
CA VAL A 321 34.45 20.23 -13.32
C VAL A 321 35.35 19.07 -12.88
N HIS A 322 36.60 19.08 -13.38
CA HIS A 322 37.68 18.22 -12.91
C HIS A 322 38.00 18.43 -11.44
#